data_AF-A0A7S1FRR9-F1
#
_entry.id   AF-A0A7S1FRR9-F1
#
_cell.length_a   1.000
_cell.length_b   1.000
_cell.length_c   1.000
_cell.angle_alpha   90.00
_cell.angle_beta   90.00
_cell.angle_gamma   90.00
#
_symmetry.space_group_name_H-M   'P 1'
#
loop_
_entity.id
_entity.type
_entity.pdbx_description
1 polymer ?
#
loop_
_entity_poly.entity_id
_entity_poly.type
_entity_poly.pdbx_seq_one_letter_code
_entity_poly.pdbx_strand_id
1 'polypeptide(L)'
;VCESHLQFNRFSLDCRVPVNIPEFEGSRGIEITRALSEIQSIFRTHITELCNLEYDIMDINSSSWHDDINKFKNGMKDLDVMYTKIMDTSISDIEDVSAGVMLLKTFSSLAHRNAVKRCVEKKVIYMYSLFIRQCQRIRQDFDNNCRNPALRPNEPQYA
;
A
#
# COMPACT_ATOMS: atom_id res chain seq x y z
N VAL A 1 7.18 -3.02 -18.19
CA VAL A 1 5.86 -3.36 -18.78
C VAL A 1 5.24 -4.55 -18.05
N CYS A 2 5.80 -5.75 -18.10
CA CYS A 2 5.23 -6.94 -17.44
C CYS A 2 5.03 -6.81 -15.91
N GLU A 3 6.03 -6.30 -15.19
CA GLU A 3 5.87 -6.03 -13.74
C GLU A 3 4.82 -4.95 -13.44
N SER A 4 4.66 -3.96 -14.33
CA SER A 4 3.63 -2.93 -14.20
C SER A 4 2.23 -3.52 -14.38
N HIS A 5 2.07 -4.50 -15.27
CA HIS A 5 0.81 -5.25 -15.39
C HIS A 5 0.50 -6.06 -14.13
N LEU A 6 1.50 -6.72 -13.53
CA LEU A 6 1.31 -7.45 -12.26
C LEU A 6 0.94 -6.51 -11.10
N GLN A 7 1.59 -5.35 -11.02
CA GLN A 7 1.34 -4.38 -9.96
C GLN A 7 -0.03 -3.70 -10.07
N PHE A 8 -0.38 -3.24 -11.27
CA PHE A 8 -1.53 -2.36 -11.45
C PHE A 8 -2.74 -3.14 -11.97
N ASN A 9 -2.62 -3.96 -13.00
CA ASN A 9 -3.78 -4.56 -13.69
C ASN A 9 -4.13 -5.99 -13.24
N ARG A 10 -3.30 -6.60 -12.37
CA ARG A 10 -3.41 -7.96 -11.82
C ARG A 10 -4.10 -8.98 -12.74
N PHE A 11 -3.30 -9.61 -13.58
CA PHE A 11 -3.67 -10.91 -14.13
C PHE A 11 -3.32 -11.99 -13.09
N SER A 12 -4.22 -12.94 -12.84
CA SER A 12 -3.81 -14.20 -12.20
C SER A 12 -2.75 -14.89 -13.07
N LEU A 13 -1.99 -15.84 -12.51
CA LEU A 13 -1.03 -16.64 -13.29
C LEU A 13 -1.63 -17.27 -14.56
N ASP A 14 -2.96 -17.40 -14.63
CA ASP A 14 -3.70 -17.95 -15.77
C ASP A 14 -4.16 -16.90 -16.80
N CYS A 15 -3.78 -15.61 -16.66
CA CYS A 15 -4.00 -14.53 -17.63
C CYS A 15 -5.44 -14.27 -18.11
N ARG A 16 -6.47 -14.92 -17.53
CA ARG A 16 -7.87 -14.84 -18.01
C ARG A 16 -8.83 -14.17 -17.04
N VAL A 17 -8.44 -13.96 -15.78
CA VAL A 17 -9.33 -13.38 -14.77
C VAL A 17 -8.66 -12.15 -14.15
N PRO A 18 -9.27 -10.96 -14.25
CA PRO A 18 -8.85 -9.80 -13.47
C PRO A 18 -8.98 -10.13 -11.99
N VAL A 19 -7.87 -10.07 -11.24
CA VAL A 19 -7.96 -10.20 -9.78
C VAL A 19 -8.45 -8.87 -9.23
N ASN A 20 -9.67 -8.86 -8.74
CA ASN A 20 -10.26 -7.68 -8.10
C ASN A 20 -9.35 -7.19 -6.95
N ILE A 21 -9.33 -5.88 -6.73
CA ILE A 21 -8.66 -5.29 -5.57
C ILE A 21 -9.30 -5.94 -4.33
N PRO A 22 -8.50 -6.53 -3.42
CA PRO A 22 -9.06 -7.18 -2.24
C PRO A 22 -9.85 -6.15 -1.44
N GLU A 23 -10.95 -6.58 -0.85
CA GLU A 23 -11.70 -5.73 0.06
C GLU A 23 -10.83 -5.43 1.27
N PHE A 24 -10.56 -4.14 1.47
CA PHE A 24 -9.89 -3.66 2.66
C PHE A 24 -10.93 -3.56 3.77
N GLU A 25 -10.67 -4.23 4.88
CA GLU A 25 -11.51 -4.15 6.06
C GLU A 25 -11.26 -2.83 6.81
N GLY A 26 -12.32 -2.27 7.43
CA GLY A 26 -12.24 -1.05 8.26
C GLY A 26 -12.81 0.22 7.60
N SER A 27 -12.86 1.30 8.38
CA SER A 27 -13.51 2.58 8.00
C SER A 27 -12.91 3.24 6.75
N ARG A 28 -11.63 3.00 6.48
CA ARG A 28 -10.91 3.55 5.32
C ARG A 28 -10.80 2.59 4.15
N GLY A 29 -11.32 1.37 4.27
CA GLY A 29 -11.16 0.34 3.25
C GLY A 29 -11.73 0.73 1.89
N ILE A 30 -12.91 1.36 1.89
CA ILE A 30 -13.58 1.85 0.67
C ILE A 30 -12.73 2.94 -0.01
N GLU A 31 -12.13 3.85 0.77
CA GLU A 31 -11.26 4.91 0.24
C GLU A 31 -10.02 4.33 -0.43
N ILE A 32 -9.39 3.34 0.20
CA ILE A 32 -8.20 2.66 -0.33
C ILE A 32 -8.54 1.92 -1.62
N THR A 33 -9.63 1.14 -1.63
CA THR A 33 -10.08 0.42 -2.82
C THR A 33 -10.37 1.37 -3.99
N ARG A 34 -11.02 2.51 -3.71
CA ARG A 34 -11.29 3.55 -4.72
C ARG A 34 -10.01 4.15 -5.27
N ALA A 35 -9.06 4.52 -4.41
CA ALA A 35 -7.78 5.09 -4.81
C ALA A 35 -6.94 4.10 -5.64
N LEU A 36 -6.95 2.81 -5.27
CA LEU A 36 -6.28 1.77 -6.05
C LEU A 36 -6.96 1.51 -7.40
N SER A 37 -8.28 1.63 -7.47
CA SER A 37 -9.05 1.53 -8.72
C SER A 37 -8.73 2.69 -9.67
N GLU A 38 -8.49 3.88 -9.13
CA GLU A 38 -8.07 5.05 -9.91
C GLU A 38 -6.69 4.85 -10.53
N ILE A 39 -5.72 4.34 -9.76
CA ILE A 39 -4.39 3.95 -10.27
C ILE A 39 -4.52 2.93 -11.42
N GLN A 40 -5.41 1.95 -11.28
CA GLN A 40 -5.70 0.98 -12.33
C GLN A 40 -6.21 1.65 -13.62
N SER A 41 -7.14 2.58 -13.49
CA SER A 41 -7.69 3.33 -14.63
C SER A 41 -6.59 4.10 -15.37
N ILE A 42 -5.75 4.83 -14.64
CA ILE A 42 -4.65 5.62 -15.23
C ILE A 42 -3.64 4.69 -15.92
N PHE A 43 -3.29 3.55 -15.32
CA PHE A 43 -2.42 2.57 -15.96
C PHE A 43 -3.01 2.05 -17.28
N ARG A 44 -4.31 1.76 -17.32
CA ARG A 44 -4.99 1.31 -18.55
C ARG A 44 -4.94 2.38 -19.64
N THR A 45 -5.15 3.65 -19.29
CA THR A 45 -5.01 4.76 -20.24
C THR A 45 -3.61 4.79 -20.86
N HIS A 46 -2.55 4.69 -20.06
CA HIS A 46 -1.18 4.67 -20.57
C HIS A 46 -0.89 3.47 -21.50
N ILE A 47 -1.47 2.29 -21.23
CA ILE A 47 -1.35 1.13 -22.11
C ILE A 47 -2.11 1.35 -23.42
N THR A 48 -3.35 1.85 -23.35
CA THR A 48 -4.16 2.13 -24.53
C THR A 48 -3.49 3.16 -25.45
N GLU A 49 -2.89 4.22 -24.88
CA GLU A 49 -2.09 5.19 -25.65
C GLU A 49 -0.94 4.51 -26.39
N LEU A 50 -0.21 3.62 -25.73
CA LEU A 50 0.92 2.90 -26.32
C LEU A 50 0.48 1.88 -27.40
N CYS A 51 -0.70 1.27 -27.24
CA CYS A 51 -1.23 0.30 -28.20
C CYS A 51 -1.82 0.95 -29.45
N ASN A 52 -2.25 2.22 -29.38
CA ASN A 52 -2.89 2.95 -30.46
C ASN A 52 -1.92 3.84 -31.25
N LEU A 53 -0.61 3.59 -31.17
CA LEU A 53 0.38 4.32 -31.96
C LEU A 53 0.23 3.95 -33.44
N GLU A 54 0.05 4.96 -34.29
CA GLU A 54 -0.23 4.78 -35.73
C GLU A 54 1.04 4.76 -36.60
N TYR A 55 2.22 5.01 -36.02
CA TYR A 55 3.50 5.02 -36.73
C TYR A 55 4.27 3.70 -36.58
N ASP A 56 5.23 3.44 -37.47
CA ASP A 56 6.12 2.28 -37.37
C ASP A 56 7.10 2.45 -36.20
N ILE A 57 6.91 1.67 -35.14
CA ILE A 57 7.75 1.68 -33.93
C ILE A 57 9.20 1.26 -34.22
N MET A 58 9.47 0.64 -35.37
CA MET A 58 10.80 0.20 -35.79
C MET A 58 11.50 1.20 -36.71
N ASP A 59 10.90 2.37 -37.00
CA ASP A 59 11.55 3.39 -37.82
C ASP A 59 12.74 4.02 -37.10
N ILE A 60 13.94 3.62 -37.50
CA ILE A 60 15.20 4.04 -36.90
C ILE A 60 15.56 5.50 -37.20
N ASN A 61 14.87 6.14 -38.15
CA ASN A 61 15.06 7.56 -38.48
C ASN A 61 14.16 8.48 -37.66
N SER A 62 13.23 7.93 -36.88
CA SER A 62 12.30 8.68 -36.04
C SER A 62 12.60 8.46 -34.55
N SER A 63 12.56 9.54 -33.76
CA SER A 63 12.64 9.44 -32.29
C SER A 63 11.29 9.20 -31.62
N SER A 64 10.18 9.14 -32.37
CA SER A 64 8.82 9.10 -31.81
C SER A 64 8.62 7.96 -30.81
N TRP A 65 9.10 6.74 -31.14
CA TRP A 65 9.05 5.61 -30.22
C TRP A 65 9.81 5.87 -28.92
N HIS A 66 10.99 6.50 -29.00
CA HIS A 66 11.78 6.84 -27.83
C HIS A 66 11.07 7.85 -26.92
N ASP A 67 10.35 8.80 -27.50
CA ASP A 67 9.60 9.81 -26.75
C ASP A 67 8.38 9.17 -26.06
N ASP A 68 7.59 8.37 -26.78
CA ASP A 68 6.40 7.69 -26.25
C ASP A 68 6.74 6.66 -25.17
N ILE A 69 7.79 5.85 -25.37
CA ILE A 69 8.23 4.90 -24.35
C ILE A 69 8.77 5.61 -23.11
N ASN A 70 9.38 6.78 -23.26
CA ASN A 70 9.86 7.58 -22.14
C ASN A 70 8.69 8.23 -21.38
N LYS A 71 7.68 8.73 -22.09
CA LYS A 71 6.41 9.19 -21.52
C LYS A 71 5.74 8.08 -20.70
N PHE A 72 5.63 6.87 -21.28
CA PHE A 72 5.10 5.70 -20.57
C PHE A 72 5.91 5.37 -19.31
N LYS A 73 7.24 5.34 -19.41
CA LYS A 73 8.14 5.08 -18.26
C LYS A 73 7.96 6.11 -17.14
N ASN A 74 7.77 7.37 -17.48
CA ASN A 74 7.52 8.43 -16.49
C ASN A 74 6.14 8.26 -15.83
N GLY A 75 5.09 8.00 -16.61
CA GLY A 75 3.78 7.66 -16.05
C GLY A 75 3.83 6.46 -15.10
N MET A 76 4.64 5.43 -15.42
CA MET A 76 4.83 4.28 -14.52
C MET A 76 5.56 4.62 -13.21
N LYS A 77 6.39 5.67 -13.17
CA LYS A 77 7.02 6.16 -11.94
C LYS A 77 6.02 6.98 -11.13
N ASP A 78 5.22 7.81 -11.79
CA ASP A 78 4.17 8.60 -11.12
C ASP A 78 3.15 7.68 -10.44
N LEU A 79 2.74 6.60 -11.11
CA LEU A 79 1.88 5.58 -10.50
C LEU A 79 2.52 4.88 -9.30
N ASP A 80 3.83 4.63 -9.31
CA ASP A 80 4.55 4.09 -8.14
C ASP A 80 4.50 5.10 -6.97
N VAL A 81 4.68 6.39 -7.25
CA VAL A 81 4.59 7.47 -6.25
C VAL A 81 3.16 7.57 -5.70
N MET A 82 2.14 7.52 -6.55
CA MET A 82 0.74 7.51 -6.12
C MET A 82 0.43 6.30 -5.22
N TYR A 83 0.89 5.11 -5.61
CA TYR A 83 0.67 3.88 -4.85
C TYR A 83 1.32 3.95 -3.47
N THR A 84 2.58 4.37 -3.42
CA THR A 84 3.32 4.51 -2.15
C THR A 84 2.72 5.59 -1.26
N LYS A 85 2.18 6.68 -1.82
CA LYS A 85 1.45 7.71 -1.07
C LYS A 85 0.17 7.17 -0.43
N ILE A 86 -0.63 6.38 -1.16
CA ILE A 86 -1.84 5.74 -0.60
C ILE A 86 -1.45 4.83 0.57
N MET A 87 -0.41 4.02 0.40
CA MET A 87 0.08 3.15 1.48
C MET A 87 0.55 3.97 2.68
N ASP A 88 1.23 5.09 2.43
CA ASP A 88 1.71 5.98 3.48
C ASP A 88 0.56 6.56 4.31
N THR A 89 -0.42 7.17 3.65
CA THR A 89 -1.58 7.78 4.31
C THR A 89 -2.47 6.76 5.01
N SER A 90 -2.59 5.55 4.47
CA SER A 90 -3.45 4.51 5.05
C SER A 90 -2.90 3.96 6.36
N ILE A 91 -1.58 3.91 6.51
CA ILE A 91 -0.92 3.29 7.67
C ILE A 91 -0.49 4.31 8.74
N SER A 92 -0.21 5.56 8.35
CA SER A 92 0.34 6.57 9.27
C SER A 92 -0.62 6.99 10.40
N ASP A 93 -1.92 6.84 10.21
CA ASP A 93 -2.95 7.28 11.17
C ASP A 93 -3.49 6.13 12.06
N ILE A 94 -2.93 4.92 11.93
CA ILE A 94 -3.41 3.76 12.67
C ILE A 94 -2.74 3.69 14.05
N GLU A 95 -3.55 3.72 15.11
CA GLU A 95 -3.08 3.54 16.49
C GLU A 95 -3.04 2.07 16.94
N ASP A 96 -3.93 1.24 16.39
CA ASP A 96 -4.01 -0.19 16.67
C ASP A 96 -3.02 -0.98 15.81
N VAL A 97 -2.05 -1.60 16.48
CA VAL A 97 -1.02 -2.43 15.83
C VAL A 97 -1.65 -3.61 15.07
N SER A 98 -2.72 -4.21 15.59
CA SER A 98 -3.36 -5.36 14.95
C SER A 98 -3.97 -4.98 13.59
N ALA A 99 -4.80 -3.94 13.57
CA ALA A 99 -5.35 -3.38 12.34
C ALA A 99 -4.25 -2.97 11.34
N GLY A 100 -3.18 -2.34 11.83
CA GLY A 100 -2.04 -1.94 11.02
C GLY A 100 -1.31 -3.11 10.36
N VAL A 101 -1.10 -4.22 11.09
CA VAL A 101 -0.46 -5.44 10.57
C VAL A 101 -1.34 -6.13 9.52
N MET A 102 -2.66 -6.20 9.73
CA MET A 102 -3.59 -6.77 8.74
C MET A 102 -3.53 -5.99 7.42
N LEU A 103 -3.60 -4.66 7.49
CA LEU A 103 -3.50 -3.80 6.33
C LEU A 103 -2.15 -3.95 5.62
N LEU A 104 -1.06 -4.03 6.38
CA LEU A 104 0.29 -4.21 5.85
C LEU A 104 0.47 -5.57 5.16
N LYS A 105 -0.11 -6.64 5.72
CA LYS A 105 -0.14 -7.97 5.10
C LYS A 105 -0.87 -7.94 3.75
N THR A 106 -2.00 -7.24 3.69
CA THR A 106 -2.71 -7.01 2.43
C THR A 106 -1.79 -6.31 1.45
N PHE A 107 -1.27 -5.11 1.75
CA PHE A 107 -0.35 -4.38 0.88
C PHE A 107 0.89 -5.17 0.44
N SER A 108 1.46 -5.99 1.33
CA SER A 108 2.59 -6.85 1.01
C SER A 108 2.26 -7.85 -0.10
N SER A 109 1.08 -8.47 -0.06
CA SER A 109 0.62 -9.36 -1.15
C SER A 109 0.35 -8.64 -2.48
N LEU A 110 0.12 -7.31 -2.43
CA LEU A 110 -0.09 -6.49 -3.63
C LEU A 110 1.23 -5.98 -4.24
N ALA A 111 2.33 -6.06 -3.50
CA ALA A 111 3.60 -5.44 -3.85
C ALA A 111 4.45 -6.33 -4.79
N HIS A 112 4.51 -5.94 -6.06
CA HIS A 112 5.33 -6.59 -7.09
C HIS A 112 6.55 -5.73 -7.46
N ARG A 113 6.36 -4.42 -7.60
CA ARG A 113 7.44 -3.47 -7.97
C ARG A 113 8.29 -3.03 -6.79
N ASN A 114 9.57 -2.79 -7.05
CA ASN A 114 10.57 -2.45 -6.02
C ASN A 114 10.21 -1.20 -5.19
N ALA A 115 9.64 -0.16 -5.79
CA ALA A 115 9.23 1.04 -5.06
C ALA A 115 8.16 0.72 -3.99
N VAL A 116 7.17 -0.10 -4.36
CA VAL A 116 6.09 -0.53 -3.47
C VAL A 116 6.63 -1.46 -2.39
N LYS A 117 7.47 -2.44 -2.74
CA LYS A 117 8.11 -3.35 -1.77
C LYS A 117 8.92 -2.60 -0.70
N ARG A 118 9.75 -1.64 -1.11
CA ARG A 118 10.52 -0.78 -0.18
C ARG A 118 9.61 0.03 0.73
N CYS A 119 8.46 0.49 0.23
CA CYS A 119 7.48 1.21 1.05
C CYS A 119 6.87 0.29 2.11
N VAL A 120 6.51 -0.95 1.76
CA VAL A 120 6.04 -1.97 2.71
C VAL A 120 7.08 -2.22 3.80
N GLU A 121 8.35 -2.45 3.44
CA GLU A 121 9.45 -2.66 4.39
C GLU A 121 9.59 -1.48 5.37
N LYS A 122 9.54 -0.24 4.85
CA LYS A 122 9.56 0.96 5.69
C LYS A 122 8.38 1.00 6.66
N LYS A 123 7.20 0.57 6.21
CA LYS A 123 5.99 0.51 7.06
C LYS A 123 6.00 -0.63 8.07
N VAL A 124 6.67 -1.74 7.77
CA VAL A 124 6.96 -2.79 8.76
C VAL A 124 7.77 -2.21 9.92
N ILE A 125 8.84 -1.46 9.63
CA ILE A 125 9.68 -0.81 10.67
C ILE A 125 8.86 0.20 11.50
N TYR A 126 8.00 0.98 10.83
CA TYR A 126 7.08 1.89 11.52
C TYR A 126 6.14 1.14 12.48
N MET A 127 5.57 0.02 12.06
CA MET A 127 4.67 -0.80 12.87
C MET A 127 5.38 -1.39 14.09
N TYR A 128 6.61 -1.88 13.92
CA TYR A 128 7.44 -2.32 15.06
C TYR A 128 7.70 -1.19 16.06
N SER A 129 7.98 0.01 15.56
CA SER A 129 8.22 1.18 16.41
C SER A 129 6.96 1.57 17.21
N LEU A 130 5.79 1.49 16.58
CA LEU A 130 4.50 1.69 17.24
C LEU A 130 4.26 0.63 18.33
N PHE A 131 4.51 -0.64 18.02
CA PHE A 131 4.36 -1.74 18.98
C PHE A 131 5.24 -1.56 20.22
N ILE A 132 6.53 -1.26 20.03
CA ILE A 132 7.47 -1.01 21.13
C ILE A 132 6.99 0.15 22.01
N ARG A 133 6.50 1.24 21.40
CA ARG A 133 5.95 2.38 22.13
C ARG A 133 4.73 2.00 22.96
N GLN A 134 3.82 1.19 22.41
CA GLN A 134 2.64 0.70 23.13
C GLN A 134 3.05 -0.18 24.32
N CYS A 135 4.02 -1.08 24.16
CA CYS A 135 4.56 -1.88 25.26
C CYS A 135 5.19 -1.03 26.37
N GLN A 136 5.94 0.00 26.00
CA GLN A 136 6.53 0.94 26.98
C GLN A 136 5.46 1.71 27.75
N ARG A 137 4.40 2.15 27.05
CA ARG A 137 3.25 2.82 27.69
C ARG A 137 2.57 1.89 28.70
N ILE A 138 2.24 0.66 28.29
CA ILE A 138 1.63 -0.35 29.18
C ILE A 138 2.53 -0.63 30.40
N ARG A 139 3.85 -0.75 30.20
CA ARG A 139 4.79 -0.94 31.31
C ARG A 139 4.76 0.24 32.27
N GLN A 140 4.81 1.47 31.76
CA GLN A 140 4.77 2.68 32.59
C GLN A 140 3.45 2.80 33.35
N ASP A 141 2.32 2.52 32.69
CA ASP A 141 1.00 2.49 33.32
C ASP A 141 0.93 1.44 34.43
N PHE A 142 1.50 0.25 34.20
CA PHE A 142 1.61 -0.80 35.20
C PHE A 142 2.48 -0.38 36.38
N ASP A 143 3.70 0.11 36.13
CA ASP A 143 4.63 0.53 37.19
C ASP A 143 4.02 1.63 38.09
N ASN A 144 3.27 2.56 37.50
CA ASN A 144 2.59 3.65 38.22
C ASN A 144 1.41 3.14 39.06
N ASN A 145 0.63 2.20 38.54
CA ASN A 145 -0.61 1.74 39.18
C ASN A 145 -0.46 0.47 40.02
N CYS A 146 0.65 -0.28 39.89
CA CYS A 146 0.87 -1.52 40.61
C CYS A 146 0.93 -1.32 42.13
N ARG A 147 1.34 -0.13 42.60
CA ARG A 147 1.41 0.19 44.04
C ARG A 147 0.12 0.75 44.62
N ASN A 148 -0.76 1.30 43.77
CA ASN A 148 -2.06 1.83 44.18
C ASN A 148 -3.04 1.68 43.01
N PRO A 149 -3.56 0.46 42.78
CA PRO A 149 -4.51 0.24 41.70
C PRO A 149 -5.75 1.11 41.95
N ALA A 150 -6.30 1.69 40.88
CA ALA A 150 -7.56 2.42 40.97
C ALA A 150 -8.71 1.44 41.24
N LEU A 151 -8.91 1.14 42.53
CA LEU A 151 -9.96 0.23 42.98
C LEU A 151 -11.31 0.94 42.96
N ARG A 152 -12.35 0.21 42.56
CA ARG A 152 -13.72 0.67 42.79
C ARG A 152 -14.02 0.61 44.30
N PRO A 153 -14.95 1.43 44.83
CA PRO A 153 -15.26 1.47 46.25
C PRO A 153 -15.62 0.12 46.89
N ASN A 154 -16.05 -0.85 46.07
CA ASN A 154 -16.50 -2.17 46.53
C ASN A 154 -15.48 -3.29 46.23
N GLU A 155 -14.29 -2.98 45.72
CA GLU A 155 -13.26 -3.97 45.41
C GLU A 155 -12.30 -4.16 46.60
N PRO A 156 -11.94 -5.41 46.96
CA PRO A 156 -10.99 -5.65 48.05
C PRO A 156 -9.60 -5.12 47.69
N GLN A 157 -8.94 -4.49 48.67
CA GLN A 157 -7.60 -3.88 48.50
C GLN A 157 -6.47 -4.87 48.23
N TYR A 158 -6.69 -6.15 48.57
CA TYR A 158 -5.72 -7.22 48.39
C TYR A 158 -6.49 -8.39 47.77
N ALA A 159 -6.26 -8.65 46.48
CA ALA A 159 -6.76 -9.80 45.72
C ALA A 159 -5.58 -10.55 45.12
#